data_AF-A0A2K2F3S1-F1
#
_entry.id   AF-A0A2K2F3S1-F1
#
_cell.length_a   1.000
_cell.length_b   1.000
_cell.length_c   1.000
_cell.angle_alpha   90.00
_cell.angle_beta   90.00
_cell.angle_gamma   90.00
#
_symmetry.space_group_name_H-M   'P 1'
#
loop_
_entity.id
_entity.type
_entity.pdbx_description
1 polymer ?
#
loop_
_entity_poly.entity_id
_entity_poly.type
_entity_poly.pdbx_seq_one_letter_code
_entity_poly.pdbx_strand_id
1 'polypeptide(L)'
;MDSKLKYFYSGTVFTVVALVFTIFTLVAFYTYQNIRAYNYILLALLAIIIFVTLMFVAAVLMVMHVYRHKRVDRRLLRFTRMSLHFSLPLVYLASRISKVSKDVMRGFYIDVNNIIVESTGTRYMPGDVLLLLPHCLQDSRCQHKITNDIGNCRRCGNCCIGELAELSEKLGVKIFVATGGTAARNIICRSNPGFVFSVACERDLFSGIRDMKNVPVIGMLNERPKGPCNNTVVNVRELEKKLRKMLLDDID
;
A
#
# COMPACT_ATOMS: atom_id res chain seq x y z
N MET A 1 13.07 -14.97 6.58
CA MET A 1 12.87 -13.63 5.98
C MET A 1 11.66 -13.72 5.07
N ASP A 2 10.66 -12.87 5.27
CA ASP A 2 9.47 -12.79 4.41
C ASP A 2 9.88 -12.68 2.93
N SER A 3 9.20 -13.42 2.04
CA SER A 3 9.48 -13.39 0.60
C SER A 3 9.41 -11.96 0.06
N LYS A 4 8.42 -11.17 0.50
CA LYS A 4 8.27 -9.75 0.15
C LYS A 4 9.51 -8.92 0.51
N LEU A 5 10.02 -9.12 1.73
CA LEU A 5 11.18 -8.40 2.24
C LEU A 5 12.46 -8.76 1.48
N LYS A 6 12.62 -10.05 1.11
CA LYS A 6 13.76 -10.52 0.32
C LYS A 6 13.82 -9.83 -1.05
N TYR A 7 12.68 -9.69 -1.72
CA TYR A 7 12.62 -9.05 -3.04
C TYR A 7 12.86 -7.54 -2.98
N PHE A 8 12.28 -6.86 -1.99
CA PHE A 8 12.54 -5.44 -1.77
C PHE A 8 14.03 -5.17 -1.49
N TYR A 9 14.66 -6.02 -0.66
CA TYR A 9 16.09 -5.95 -0.38
C TYR A 9 16.93 -6.20 -1.64
N SER A 10 16.61 -7.23 -2.43
CA SER A 10 17.31 -7.53 -3.68
C SER A 10 17.28 -6.36 -4.67
N GLY A 11 16.10 -5.74 -4.87
CA GLY A 11 15.96 -4.57 -5.74
C GLY A 11 16.71 -3.34 -5.20
N THR A 12 16.77 -3.19 -3.87
CA THR A 12 17.56 -2.14 -3.23
C THR A 12 19.04 -2.31 -3.50
N VAL A 13 19.59 -3.51 -3.26
CA VAL A 13 21.01 -3.81 -3.45
C VAL A 13 21.41 -3.51 -4.90
N PHE A 14 20.61 -3.97 -5.87
CA PHE A 14 20.85 -3.68 -7.28
C PHE A 14 20.89 -2.17 -7.57
N THR A 15 19.94 -1.41 -7.03
CA THR A 15 19.88 0.05 -7.23
C THR A 15 21.10 0.74 -6.64
N VAL A 16 21.53 0.34 -5.44
CA VAL A 16 22.74 0.89 -4.78
C VAL A 16 23.99 0.55 -5.58
N VAL A 17 24.13 -0.69 -6.07
CA VAL A 17 25.27 -1.09 -6.91
C VAL A 17 25.33 -0.28 -8.20
N ALA A 18 24.20 -0.05 -8.87
CA ALA A 18 24.13 0.77 -10.07
C ALA A 18 24.55 2.23 -9.81
N LEU A 19 24.13 2.81 -8.67
CA LEU A 19 24.53 4.16 -8.28
C LEU A 19 26.03 4.25 -7.98
N VAL A 20 26.59 3.28 -7.24
CA VAL A 20 28.03 3.22 -6.95
C VAL A 20 28.85 3.06 -8.23
N PHE A 21 28.41 2.21 -9.17
CA PHE A 21 29.06 2.06 -10.47
C PHE A 21 29.04 3.37 -11.27
N THR A 22 27.92 4.09 -11.25
CA THR A 22 27.80 5.40 -11.90
C THR A 22 28.74 6.43 -11.26
N ILE A 23 28.89 6.43 -9.94
CA ILE A 23 29.87 7.29 -9.25
C ILE A 23 31.28 6.93 -9.69
N PHE A 24 31.63 5.63 -9.71
CA PHE A 24 32.96 5.16 -10.11
C PHE A 24 33.33 5.59 -11.54
N THR A 25 32.42 5.43 -12.50
CA THR A 25 32.67 5.84 -13.90
C THR A 25 32.86 7.35 -14.03
N LEU A 26 32.11 8.15 -13.27
CA LEU A 26 32.27 9.61 -13.23
C LEU A 26 33.61 10.03 -12.59
N VAL A 27 34.06 9.35 -11.52
CA VAL A 27 35.37 9.60 -10.92
C VAL A 27 36.49 9.26 -11.91
N ALA A 28 36.42 8.11 -12.58
CA ALA A 28 37.40 7.73 -13.59
C ALA A 28 37.47 8.74 -14.74
N PHE A 29 36.31 9.24 -15.20
CA PHE A 29 36.24 10.27 -16.22
C PHE A 29 36.83 11.61 -15.74
N TYR A 30 36.60 11.99 -14.48
CA TYR A 30 37.20 13.18 -13.85
C TYR A 30 38.72 13.11 -13.86
N THR A 31 39.29 11.96 -13.51
CA THR A 31 40.75 11.78 -13.46
C THR A 31 41.41 11.80 -14.85
N TYR A 32 40.64 11.61 -15.93
CA TYR A 32 41.15 11.57 -17.30
C TYR A 32 41.19 12.95 -17.99
N GLN A 33 40.34 13.90 -17.60
CA GLN A 33 40.19 15.20 -18.28
C GLN A 33 40.94 16.34 -17.58
N ASN A 34 41.70 17.14 -18.34
CA ASN A 34 42.59 18.20 -17.81
C ASN A 34 41.99 19.62 -17.83
N ILE A 35 40.75 19.80 -18.30
CA ILE A 35 40.12 21.13 -18.40
C ILE A 35 39.52 21.52 -17.04
N ARG A 36 40.05 22.57 -16.39
CA ARG A 36 39.64 22.99 -15.03
C ARG A 36 38.15 23.28 -14.87
N ALA A 37 37.51 23.94 -15.83
CA ALA A 37 36.08 24.22 -15.79
C ALA A 37 35.22 22.94 -15.83
N TYR A 38 35.64 21.96 -16.64
CA TYR A 38 34.98 20.67 -16.74
C TYR A 38 35.06 19.89 -15.42
N ASN A 39 36.22 19.96 -14.75
CA ASN A 39 36.46 19.32 -13.47
C ASN A 39 35.54 19.88 -12.35
N TYR A 40 35.30 21.19 -12.29
CA TYR A 40 34.35 21.76 -11.33
C TYR A 40 32.90 21.31 -11.57
N ILE A 41 32.44 21.29 -12.83
CA ILE A 41 31.09 20.82 -13.18
C ILE A 41 30.92 19.36 -12.80
N LEU A 42 31.91 18.52 -13.11
CA LEU A 42 31.87 17.10 -12.82
C LEU A 42 31.90 16.81 -11.31
N LEU A 43 32.68 17.58 -10.54
CA LEU A 43 32.72 17.46 -9.09
C LEU A 43 31.38 17.85 -8.45
N ALA A 44 30.72 18.91 -8.94
CA ALA A 44 29.39 19.30 -8.49
C ALA A 44 28.35 18.20 -8.78
N LEU A 45 28.37 17.62 -9.99
CA LEU A 45 27.48 16.54 -10.37
C LEU A 45 27.70 15.28 -9.52
N LEU A 46 28.96 14.94 -9.24
CA LEU A 46 29.32 13.83 -8.37
C LEU A 46 28.84 14.03 -6.93
N ALA A 47 29.01 15.24 -6.38
CA ALA A 47 28.50 15.59 -5.05
C ALA A 47 26.96 15.43 -4.97
N ILE A 48 26.23 15.87 -6.00
CA ILE A 48 24.78 15.70 -6.10
C ILE A 48 24.39 14.21 -6.12
N ILE A 49 25.06 13.39 -6.94
CA ILE A 49 24.76 11.95 -7.03
C ILE A 49 25.04 11.25 -5.70
N ILE A 50 26.16 11.56 -5.03
CA ILE A 50 26.48 11.00 -3.71
C ILE A 50 25.39 11.39 -2.71
N PHE A 51 24.98 12.66 -2.67
CA PHE A 51 23.93 13.12 -1.79
C PHE A 51 22.59 12.41 -2.02
N VAL A 52 22.16 12.27 -3.28
CA VAL A 52 20.94 11.54 -3.65
C VAL A 52 21.04 10.06 -3.28
N THR A 53 22.21 9.45 -3.47
CA THR A 53 22.45 8.04 -3.11
C THR A 53 22.35 7.83 -1.61
N LEU A 54 22.97 8.70 -0.80
CA LEU A 54 22.87 8.66 0.67
C LEU A 54 21.42 8.83 1.13
N MET A 55 20.68 9.77 0.54
CA MET A 55 19.27 9.99 0.85
C MET A 55 18.41 8.76 0.51
N PHE A 56 18.67 8.12 -0.64
CA PHE A 56 17.98 6.90 -1.05
C PHE A 56 18.27 5.74 -0.09
N VAL A 57 19.53 5.52 0.29
CA VAL A 57 19.93 4.48 1.25
C VAL A 57 19.25 4.73 2.59
N ALA A 58 19.26 5.95 3.10
CA ALA A 58 18.57 6.31 4.35
C ALA A 58 17.06 6.03 4.27
N ALA A 59 16.40 6.41 3.16
CA ALA A 59 14.99 6.14 2.94
C ALA A 59 14.67 4.64 2.95
N VAL A 60 15.52 3.82 2.33
CA VAL A 60 15.34 2.36 2.32
C VAL A 60 15.55 1.75 3.71
N LEU A 61 16.62 2.15 4.41
CA LEU A 61 16.87 1.68 5.78
C LEU A 61 15.69 2.00 6.70
N MET A 62 15.10 3.18 6.55
CA MET A 62 13.90 3.59 7.29
C MET A 62 12.71 2.66 7.00
N VAL A 63 12.41 2.40 5.72
CA VAL A 63 11.31 1.49 5.33
C VAL A 63 11.56 0.07 5.86
N MET A 64 12.80 -0.42 5.79
CA MET A 64 13.19 -1.73 6.31
C MET A 64 13.03 -1.83 7.84
N HIS A 65 13.45 -0.79 8.57
CA HIS A 65 13.27 -0.70 10.01
C HIS A 65 11.78 -0.78 10.37
N VAL A 66 10.95 0.01 9.70
CA VAL A 66 9.49 0.03 9.92
C VAL A 66 8.85 -1.33 9.61
N TYR A 67 9.25 -1.98 8.51
CA TYR A 67 8.70 -3.30 8.16
C TYR A 67 9.05 -4.39 9.19
N ARG A 68 10.26 -4.34 9.77
CA ARG A 68 10.72 -5.31 10.77
C ARG A 68 10.13 -5.07 12.16
N HIS A 69 10.09 -3.83 12.62
CA HIS A 69 9.60 -3.49 13.95
C HIS A 69 8.08 -3.37 14.03
N LYS A 70 7.37 -3.30 12.88
CA LYS A 70 5.90 -3.18 12.78
C LYS A 70 5.34 -1.98 13.53
N ARG A 71 6.14 -0.93 13.71
CA ARG A 71 5.83 0.28 14.48
C ARG A 71 6.57 1.47 13.89
N VAL A 72 5.98 2.65 13.98
CA VAL A 72 6.59 3.93 13.56
C VAL A 72 6.33 4.98 14.63
N ASP A 73 7.37 5.69 15.05
CA ASP A 73 7.19 6.84 15.94
C ASP A 73 6.44 7.97 15.24
N ARG A 74 5.55 8.64 15.96
CA ARG A 74 4.69 9.71 15.41
C ARG A 74 5.47 10.81 14.68
N ARG A 75 6.64 11.18 15.20
CA ARG A 75 7.53 12.19 14.59
C ARG A 75 8.08 11.77 13.23
N LEU A 76 8.25 10.46 13.02
CA LEU A 76 8.83 9.87 11.83
C LEU A 76 7.78 9.49 10.78
N LEU A 77 6.48 9.48 11.10
CA LEU A 77 5.41 9.08 10.17
C LEU A 77 5.48 9.80 8.82
N ARG A 78 5.68 11.12 8.84
CA ARG A 78 5.77 11.93 7.61
C ARG A 78 6.98 11.53 6.78
N PHE A 79 8.14 11.35 7.43
CA PHE A 79 9.36 10.92 6.77
C PHE A 79 9.24 9.49 6.22
N THR A 80 8.68 8.54 6.98
CA THR A 80 8.49 7.16 6.53
C THR A 80 7.59 7.09 5.32
N ARG A 81 6.47 7.84 5.32
CA ARG A 81 5.56 7.91 4.18
C ARG A 81 6.26 8.48 2.94
N MET A 82 7.04 9.55 3.10
CA MET A 82 7.83 10.12 2.00
C MET A 82 8.89 9.14 1.48
N SER A 83 9.62 8.46 2.38
CA SER A 83 10.60 7.43 2.06
C SER A 83 9.99 6.27 1.28
N LEU A 84 8.78 5.82 1.65
CA LEU A 84 8.06 4.78 0.92
C LEU A 84 7.72 5.23 -0.50
N HIS A 85 7.19 6.43 -0.69
CA HIS A 85 6.87 6.96 -2.02
C HIS A 85 8.09 7.18 -2.90
N PHE A 86 9.21 7.62 -2.33
CA PHE A 86 10.44 7.87 -3.07
C PHE A 86 11.18 6.57 -3.43
N SER A 87 11.28 5.62 -2.50
CA SER A 87 12.03 4.38 -2.71
C SER A 87 11.31 3.41 -3.67
N LEU A 88 9.98 3.33 -3.61
CA LEU A 88 9.24 2.29 -4.31
C LEU A 88 9.36 2.32 -5.84
N PRO A 89 9.26 3.46 -6.55
CA PRO A 89 9.42 3.49 -8.01
C PRO A 89 10.79 2.97 -8.47
N LEU A 90 11.85 3.32 -7.74
CA LEU A 90 13.22 2.92 -8.02
C LEU A 90 13.42 1.41 -7.79
N VAL A 91 13.00 0.91 -6.63
CA VAL A 91 13.08 -0.53 -6.32
C VAL A 91 12.20 -1.34 -7.28
N TYR A 92 11.03 -0.82 -7.65
CA TYR A 92 10.16 -1.46 -8.64
C TYR A 92 10.83 -1.53 -10.03
N LEU A 93 11.50 -0.47 -10.48
CA LEU A 93 12.22 -0.47 -11.76
C LEU A 93 13.37 -1.49 -11.74
N ALA A 94 14.16 -1.52 -10.66
CA ALA A 94 15.22 -2.51 -10.46
C ALA A 94 14.68 -3.95 -10.43
N SER A 95 13.52 -4.17 -9.80
CA SER A 95 12.91 -5.49 -9.67
C SER A 95 12.49 -6.13 -10.99
N ARG A 96 12.33 -5.34 -12.07
CA ARG A 96 12.02 -5.85 -13.42
C ARG A 96 13.11 -6.79 -13.94
N ILE A 97 14.35 -6.58 -13.52
CA ILE A 97 15.51 -7.38 -13.95
C ILE A 97 15.52 -8.75 -13.24
N SER A 98 14.93 -8.84 -12.04
CA SER A 98 15.00 -10.02 -11.18
C SER A 98 13.75 -10.94 -11.21
N LYS A 99 12.92 -10.91 -12.28
CA LYS A 99 11.69 -11.72 -12.42
C LYS A 99 10.75 -11.69 -11.20
N VAL A 100 10.76 -10.62 -10.41
CA VAL A 100 9.89 -10.47 -9.24
C VAL A 100 8.46 -10.19 -9.71
N SER A 101 7.47 -10.84 -9.10
CA SER A 101 6.07 -10.54 -9.44
C SER A 101 5.70 -9.14 -8.96
N LYS A 102 5.01 -8.39 -9.83
CA LYS A 102 4.56 -7.02 -9.51
C LYS A 102 3.67 -6.98 -8.26
N ASP A 103 2.92 -8.06 -8.03
CA ASP A 103 2.00 -8.18 -6.91
C ASP A 103 2.72 -8.33 -5.57
N VAL A 104 3.87 -9.01 -5.53
CA VAL A 104 4.68 -9.09 -4.30
C VAL A 104 5.16 -7.71 -3.84
N MET A 105 5.63 -6.87 -4.77
CA MET A 105 6.06 -5.50 -4.47
C MET A 105 4.90 -4.59 -4.05
N ARG A 106 3.74 -4.75 -4.68
CA ARG A 106 2.51 -4.04 -4.29
C ARG A 106 2.05 -4.47 -2.91
N GLY A 107 2.07 -5.76 -2.62
CA GLY A 107 1.78 -6.32 -1.29
C GLY A 107 2.70 -5.75 -0.22
N PHE A 108 4.01 -5.65 -0.49
CA PHE A 108 4.95 -5.01 0.43
C PHE A 108 4.60 -3.55 0.71
N TYR A 109 4.26 -2.78 -0.33
CA TYR A 109 3.82 -1.39 -0.16
C TYR A 109 2.57 -1.29 0.72
N ILE A 110 1.58 -2.16 0.48
CA ILE A 110 0.33 -2.20 1.26
C ILE A 110 0.65 -2.51 2.73
N ASP A 111 1.52 -3.49 3.01
CA ASP A 111 1.91 -3.86 4.37
C ASP A 111 2.61 -2.70 5.10
N VAL A 112 3.56 -2.01 4.45
CA VAL A 112 4.23 -0.85 5.04
C VAL A 112 3.25 0.28 5.27
N ASN A 113 2.35 0.56 4.32
CA ASN A 113 1.31 1.58 4.49
C ASN A 113 0.40 1.26 5.68
N ASN A 114 -0.06 0.02 5.81
CA ASN A 114 -0.89 -0.40 6.93
C ASN A 114 -0.17 -0.15 8.25
N ILE A 115 1.11 -0.53 8.37
CA ILE A 115 1.92 -0.27 9.56
C ILE A 115 2.00 1.22 9.87
N ILE A 116 2.19 2.08 8.86
CA ILE A 116 2.25 3.54 9.03
C ILE A 116 0.90 4.07 9.55
N VAL A 117 -0.22 3.65 8.96
CA VAL A 117 -1.56 4.09 9.38
C VAL A 117 -1.90 3.58 10.78
N GLU A 118 -1.65 2.31 11.07
CA GLU A 118 -1.82 1.70 12.39
C GLU A 118 -0.99 2.41 13.47
N SER A 119 0.25 2.81 13.13
CA SER A 119 1.16 3.49 14.05
C SER A 119 0.73 4.93 14.39
N THR A 120 -0.26 5.50 13.70
CA THR A 120 -0.85 6.78 14.12
C THR A 120 -1.55 6.65 15.48
N GLY A 121 -2.10 5.47 15.77
CA GLY A 121 -2.92 5.21 16.96
C GLY A 121 -4.27 5.94 16.95
N THR A 122 -4.70 6.45 15.79
CA THR A 122 -5.98 7.14 15.63
C THR A 122 -7.10 6.10 15.59
N ARG A 123 -8.15 6.32 16.37
CA ARG A 123 -9.40 5.55 16.33
C ARG A 123 -10.51 6.44 15.77
N TYR A 124 -11.51 5.83 15.14
CA TYR A 124 -12.58 6.51 14.41
C TYR A 124 -13.96 6.05 14.90
N MET A 125 -14.95 6.95 14.87
CA MET A 125 -16.33 6.57 15.11
C MET A 125 -16.83 5.67 13.98
N PRO A 126 -17.70 4.68 14.23
CA PRO A 126 -18.20 3.79 13.19
C PRO A 126 -18.78 4.51 11.96
N GLY A 127 -19.50 5.62 12.18
CA GLY A 127 -20.10 6.44 11.13
C GLY A 127 -19.12 7.16 10.20
N ASP A 128 -17.87 7.35 10.64
CA ASP A 128 -16.76 7.99 9.90
C ASP A 128 -15.88 6.97 9.18
N VAL A 129 -16.10 5.68 9.41
CA VAL A 129 -15.39 4.59 8.74
C VAL A 129 -16.15 4.13 7.51
N LEU A 130 -15.43 4.09 6.38
CA LEU A 130 -15.90 3.49 5.15
C LEU A 130 -15.20 2.15 4.94
N LEU A 131 -15.96 1.05 4.97
CA LEU A 131 -15.48 -0.27 4.56
C LEU A 131 -15.79 -0.49 3.08
N LEU A 132 -14.76 -0.47 2.26
CA LEU A 132 -14.86 -0.60 0.81
C LEU A 132 -14.51 -2.03 0.36
N LEU A 133 -15.46 -2.69 -0.28
CA LEU A 133 -15.35 -4.06 -0.76
C LEU A 133 -15.31 -4.12 -2.30
N PRO A 134 -14.66 -5.11 -2.91
CA PRO A 134 -14.68 -5.31 -4.34
C PRO A 134 -15.89 -6.19 -4.72
N HIS A 135 -16.54 -5.87 -5.84
CA HIS A 135 -17.62 -6.70 -6.39
C HIS A 135 -17.21 -8.16 -6.63
N CYS A 136 -15.91 -8.45 -6.78
CA CYS A 136 -15.37 -9.79 -6.94
C CYS A 136 -15.62 -10.73 -5.74
N LEU A 137 -16.01 -10.21 -4.57
CA LEU A 137 -16.42 -11.03 -3.41
C LEU A 137 -17.82 -11.63 -3.58
N GLN A 138 -18.66 -11.02 -4.42
CA GLN A 138 -19.99 -11.51 -4.69
C GLN A 138 -19.91 -12.75 -5.59
N ASP A 139 -20.75 -13.76 -5.31
CA ASP A 139 -20.84 -14.92 -6.19
C ASP A 139 -21.30 -14.51 -7.60
N SER A 140 -20.60 -14.96 -8.63
CA SER A 140 -20.86 -14.62 -10.03
C SER A 140 -22.21 -15.12 -10.55
N ARG A 141 -22.84 -16.09 -9.88
CA ARG A 141 -24.18 -16.60 -10.18
C ARG A 141 -25.26 -15.96 -9.31
N CYS A 142 -24.90 -14.99 -8.47
CA CYS A 142 -25.87 -14.29 -7.62
C CYS A 142 -26.89 -13.53 -8.49
N GLN A 143 -28.17 -13.86 -8.31
CA GLN A 143 -29.27 -13.22 -9.03
C GLN A 143 -29.53 -11.78 -8.56
N HIS A 144 -29.08 -11.42 -7.35
CA HIS A 144 -29.26 -10.09 -6.76
C HIS A 144 -27.94 -9.31 -6.81
N LYS A 145 -27.67 -8.63 -7.93
CA LYS A 145 -26.43 -7.84 -8.08
C LYS A 145 -26.39 -6.70 -7.07
N ILE A 146 -25.31 -6.65 -6.29
CA ILE A 146 -25.11 -5.63 -5.28
C ILE A 146 -24.34 -4.48 -5.91
N THR A 147 -24.93 -3.29 -5.91
CA THR A 147 -24.29 -2.07 -6.41
C THR A 147 -24.35 -1.00 -5.34
N ASN A 148 -23.17 -0.54 -4.91
CA ASN A 148 -22.95 0.45 -3.86
C ASN A 148 -23.39 0.00 -2.47
N ASP A 149 -24.65 -0.38 -2.26
CA ASP A 149 -25.19 -0.73 -0.94
C ASP A 149 -25.29 -2.25 -0.74
N ILE A 150 -24.59 -2.74 0.29
CA ILE A 150 -24.55 -4.15 0.69
C ILE A 150 -25.89 -4.65 1.26
N GLY A 151 -26.77 -3.75 1.72
CA GLY A 151 -28.07 -4.08 2.34
C GLY A 151 -29.02 -4.85 1.41
N ASN A 152 -28.78 -4.81 0.10
CA ASN A 152 -29.54 -5.59 -0.89
C ASN A 152 -29.22 -7.10 -0.88
N CYS A 153 -28.22 -7.54 -0.09
CA CYS A 153 -27.88 -8.94 0.04
C CYS A 153 -29.00 -9.75 0.72
N ARG A 154 -29.44 -10.85 0.09
CA ARG A 154 -30.43 -11.79 0.67
C ARG A 154 -29.83 -12.82 1.64
N ARG A 155 -28.55 -12.70 2.00
CA ARG A 155 -27.85 -13.61 2.93
C ARG A 155 -28.02 -15.10 2.59
N CYS A 156 -27.91 -15.45 1.32
CA CYS A 156 -28.12 -16.82 0.85
C CYS A 156 -26.97 -17.80 1.18
N GLY A 157 -25.90 -17.35 1.83
CA GLY A 157 -24.74 -18.19 2.21
C GLY A 157 -23.76 -18.53 1.08
N ASN A 158 -24.05 -18.17 -0.18
CA ASN A 158 -23.20 -18.53 -1.33
C ASN A 158 -21.90 -17.69 -1.44
N CYS A 159 -21.78 -16.58 -0.72
CA CYS A 159 -20.58 -15.74 -0.70
C CYS A 159 -20.45 -14.99 0.63
N CYS A 160 -19.25 -14.49 0.93
CA CYS A 160 -18.93 -13.77 2.17
C CYS A 160 -19.62 -12.40 2.31
N ILE A 161 -20.32 -11.91 1.28
CA ILE A 161 -21.03 -10.63 1.34
C ILE A 161 -22.15 -10.65 2.40
N GLY A 162 -22.82 -11.80 2.61
CA GLY A 162 -23.85 -11.92 3.64
C GLY A 162 -23.29 -11.68 5.05
N GLU A 163 -22.18 -12.34 5.38
CA GLU A 163 -21.45 -12.16 6.64
C GLU A 163 -20.94 -10.73 6.81
N LEU A 164 -20.46 -10.10 5.73
CA LEU A 164 -20.02 -8.70 5.77
C LEU A 164 -21.20 -7.73 5.98
N ALA A 165 -22.39 -8.03 5.45
CA ALA A 165 -23.59 -7.25 5.71
C ALA A 165 -24.00 -7.31 7.19
N GLU A 166 -23.95 -8.50 7.80
CA GLU A 166 -24.20 -8.67 9.24
C GLU A 166 -23.14 -7.94 10.08
N LEU A 167 -21.88 -7.97 9.66
CA LEU A 167 -20.81 -7.22 10.31
C LEU A 167 -21.05 -5.69 10.26
N SER A 168 -21.59 -5.18 9.15
CA SER A 168 -21.98 -3.77 9.01
C SER A 168 -23.00 -3.37 10.05
N GLU A 169 -24.07 -4.17 10.20
CA GLU A 169 -25.15 -3.93 11.15
C GLU A 169 -24.63 -4.00 12.59
N LYS A 170 -23.80 -5.00 12.89
CA LYS A 170 -23.21 -5.22 14.22
C LYS A 170 -22.28 -4.09 14.67
N LEU A 171 -21.54 -3.49 13.73
CA LEU A 171 -20.53 -2.48 14.03
C LEU A 171 -20.97 -1.04 13.74
N GLY A 172 -22.12 -0.83 13.09
CA GLY A 172 -22.56 0.49 12.65
C GLY A 172 -21.66 1.12 11.57
N VAL A 173 -20.83 0.33 10.88
CA VAL A 173 -19.88 0.81 9.87
C VAL A 173 -20.52 0.81 8.49
N LYS A 174 -20.35 1.88 7.73
CA LYS A 174 -20.85 2.00 6.35
C LYS A 174 -20.02 1.11 5.42
N ILE A 175 -20.68 0.15 4.77
CA ILE A 175 -20.04 -0.71 3.77
C ILE A 175 -20.48 -0.32 2.37
N PHE A 176 -19.52 -0.20 1.46
CA PHE A 176 -19.80 -0.02 0.03
C PHE A 176 -19.12 -1.08 -0.84
N VAL A 177 -19.85 -1.58 -1.84
CA VAL A 177 -19.32 -2.50 -2.85
C VAL A 177 -19.02 -1.77 -4.15
N ALA A 178 -17.75 -1.74 -4.55
CA ALA A 178 -17.29 -1.07 -5.76
C ALA A 178 -17.01 -2.05 -6.92
N THR A 179 -17.49 -1.67 -8.10
CA THR A 179 -17.25 -2.41 -9.37
C THR A 179 -15.84 -2.18 -9.95
N GLY A 180 -15.10 -1.20 -9.42
CA GLY A 180 -13.71 -0.94 -9.80
C GLY A 180 -13.12 0.29 -9.10
N GLY A 181 -11.84 0.57 -9.38
CA GLY A 181 -11.09 1.63 -8.71
C GLY A 181 -11.63 3.05 -8.91
N THR A 182 -12.27 3.35 -10.05
CA THR A 182 -12.90 4.67 -10.27
C THR A 182 -14.18 4.81 -9.45
N ALA A 183 -15.01 3.78 -9.39
CA ALA A 183 -16.19 3.77 -8.53
C ALA A 183 -15.81 3.93 -7.04
N ALA A 184 -14.77 3.21 -6.61
CA ALA A 184 -14.19 3.34 -5.28
C ALA A 184 -13.79 4.79 -4.94
N ARG A 185 -13.01 5.43 -5.81
CA ARG A 185 -12.56 6.82 -5.61
C ARG A 185 -13.73 7.81 -5.56
N ASN A 186 -14.74 7.62 -6.41
CA ASN A 186 -15.95 8.44 -6.39
C ASN A 186 -16.74 8.29 -5.09
N ILE A 187 -16.87 7.06 -4.56
CA ILE A 187 -17.55 6.81 -3.29
C ILE A 187 -16.80 7.53 -2.16
N ILE A 188 -15.48 7.36 -2.07
CA ILE A 188 -14.69 8.01 -1.01
C ILE A 188 -14.81 9.54 -1.07
N CYS A 189 -14.75 10.12 -2.28
CA CYS A 189 -14.91 11.58 -2.44
C CYS A 189 -16.30 12.07 -2.02
N ARG A 190 -17.37 11.30 -2.31
CA ARG A 190 -18.76 11.67 -1.97
C ARG A 190 -19.06 11.46 -0.49
N SER A 191 -18.56 10.39 0.11
CA SER A 191 -18.84 10.05 1.50
C SER A 191 -17.93 10.76 2.50
N ASN A 192 -16.81 11.33 2.04
CA ASN A 192 -15.80 12.04 2.83
C ASN A 192 -15.49 11.38 4.20
N PRO A 193 -15.07 10.10 4.22
CA PRO A 193 -14.88 9.37 5.46
C PRO A 193 -13.59 9.83 6.16
N GLY A 194 -13.57 9.73 7.49
CA GLY A 194 -12.35 9.95 8.27
C GLY A 194 -11.32 8.83 8.08
N PHE A 195 -11.78 7.62 7.74
CA PHE A 195 -10.93 6.45 7.53
C PHE A 195 -11.53 5.47 6.52
N VAL A 196 -10.68 4.84 5.71
CA VAL A 196 -11.10 3.79 4.77
C VAL A 196 -10.43 2.47 5.11
N PHE A 197 -11.25 1.45 5.32
CA PHE A 197 -10.79 0.07 5.32
C PHE A 197 -11.16 -0.54 3.96
N SER A 198 -10.18 -0.98 3.17
CA SER A 198 -10.43 -1.51 1.83
C SER A 198 -10.00 -2.96 1.69
N VAL A 199 -10.87 -3.78 1.10
CA VAL A 199 -10.55 -5.14 0.65
C VAL A 199 -10.41 -5.11 -0.86
N ALA A 200 -9.29 -5.56 -1.41
CA ALA A 200 -9.13 -5.72 -2.86
C ALA A 200 -7.85 -6.50 -3.20
N CYS A 201 -7.62 -6.68 -4.50
CA CYS A 201 -6.38 -7.23 -5.01
C CYS A 201 -5.21 -6.23 -4.84
N GLU A 202 -3.98 -6.73 -4.92
CA GLU A 202 -2.73 -5.98 -4.77
C GLU A 202 -2.68 -4.78 -5.71
N ARG A 203 -3.13 -4.94 -6.96
CA ARG A 203 -3.13 -3.86 -7.96
C ARG A 203 -4.05 -2.71 -7.56
N ASP A 204 -5.27 -3.04 -7.17
CA ASP A 204 -6.31 -2.04 -6.91
C ASP A 204 -6.05 -1.35 -5.56
N LEU A 205 -5.63 -2.10 -4.52
CA LEU A 205 -5.19 -1.51 -3.25
C LEU A 205 -3.98 -0.60 -3.43
N PHE A 206 -2.96 -1.06 -4.18
CA PHE A 206 -1.77 -0.25 -4.43
C PHE A 206 -2.11 1.09 -5.11
N SER A 207 -2.94 1.04 -6.16
CA SER A 207 -3.37 2.27 -6.84
C SER A 207 -4.24 3.13 -5.93
N GLY A 208 -5.20 2.53 -5.23
CA GLY A 208 -6.12 3.25 -4.33
C GLY A 208 -5.39 3.98 -3.21
N ILE A 209 -4.48 3.31 -2.50
CA ILE A 209 -3.69 3.91 -1.41
C ILE A 209 -2.80 5.06 -1.95
N ARG A 210 -2.22 4.91 -3.13
CA ARG A 210 -1.35 5.95 -3.72
C ARG A 210 -2.13 7.18 -4.18
N ASP A 211 -3.34 6.98 -4.70
CA ASP A 211 -4.20 8.07 -5.19
C ASP A 211 -4.84 8.84 -4.02
N MET A 212 -5.11 8.17 -2.89
CA MET A 212 -5.79 8.75 -1.73
C MET A 212 -4.81 9.28 -0.67
N LYS A 213 -4.31 10.50 -0.87
CA LYS A 213 -3.31 11.11 0.05
C LYS A 213 -3.90 11.73 1.32
N ASN A 214 -5.17 12.11 1.29
CA ASN A 214 -5.81 12.93 2.32
C ASN A 214 -6.61 12.12 3.34
N VAL A 215 -6.90 10.85 3.05
CA VAL A 215 -7.66 9.96 3.93
C VAL A 215 -6.79 8.74 4.26
N PRO A 216 -6.64 8.36 5.54
CA PRO A 216 -5.92 7.15 5.91
C PRO A 216 -6.64 5.91 5.40
N VAL A 217 -5.90 5.03 4.72
CA VAL A 217 -6.41 3.78 4.15
C VAL A 217 -5.65 2.60 4.70
N ILE A 218 -6.36 1.59 5.21
CA ILE A 218 -5.81 0.25 5.45
C ILE A 218 -6.33 -0.70 4.38
N GLY A 219 -5.42 -1.46 3.77
CA GLY A 219 -5.73 -2.44 2.74
C GLY A 219 -5.63 -3.87 3.24
N MET A 220 -6.63 -4.70 2.95
CA MET A 220 -6.62 -6.15 3.19
C MET A 220 -6.75 -6.89 1.86
N LEU A 221 -5.82 -7.81 1.60
CA LEU A 221 -5.84 -8.59 0.37
C LEU A 221 -6.97 -9.62 0.40
N ASN A 222 -7.66 -9.77 -0.73
CA ASN A 222 -8.59 -10.87 -0.94
C ASN A 222 -7.86 -12.11 -1.47
N GLU A 223 -8.36 -13.27 -1.11
CA GLU A 223 -7.92 -14.55 -1.64
C GLU A 223 -8.67 -14.86 -2.94
N ARG A 224 -7.98 -15.54 -3.87
CA ARG A 224 -8.45 -15.75 -5.24
C ARG A 224 -8.50 -17.24 -5.59
N PRO A 225 -9.35 -18.05 -4.93
CA PRO A 225 -9.37 -19.49 -5.12
C PRO A 225 -9.80 -19.90 -6.54
N LYS A 226 -10.66 -19.11 -7.19
CA LYS A 226 -11.16 -19.36 -8.56
C LYS A 226 -10.50 -18.45 -9.61
N GLY A 227 -9.29 -17.97 -9.34
CA GLY A 227 -8.55 -17.08 -10.22
C GLY A 227 -8.86 -15.58 -10.01
N PRO A 228 -8.30 -14.70 -10.86
CA PRO A 228 -8.42 -13.27 -10.69
C PRO A 228 -9.85 -12.77 -10.94
N CYS A 229 -10.34 -11.92 -10.04
CA CYS A 229 -11.62 -11.20 -10.19
C CYS A 229 -12.86 -12.11 -10.36
N ASN A 230 -12.84 -13.34 -9.82
CA ASN A 230 -13.98 -14.23 -9.84
C ASN A 230 -14.12 -14.95 -8.48
N ASN A 231 -15.25 -14.78 -7.81
CA ASN A 231 -15.61 -15.46 -6.57
C ASN A 231 -14.45 -15.45 -5.55
N THR A 232 -13.89 -14.27 -5.34
CA THR A 232 -12.82 -14.05 -4.37
C THR A 232 -13.38 -14.10 -2.95
N VAL A 233 -12.52 -14.41 -1.98
CA VAL A 233 -12.93 -14.54 -0.58
C VAL A 233 -12.06 -13.67 0.31
N VAL A 234 -12.60 -13.30 1.47
CA VAL A 234 -11.85 -12.60 2.51
C VAL A 234 -12.18 -13.25 3.84
N ASN A 235 -11.19 -13.36 4.72
CA ASN A 235 -11.40 -13.84 6.07
C ASN A 235 -12.14 -12.77 6.88
N VAL A 236 -13.46 -12.92 7.03
CA VAL A 236 -14.33 -11.96 7.73
C VAL A 236 -13.92 -11.79 9.20
N ARG A 237 -13.45 -12.85 9.85
CA ARG A 237 -13.00 -12.81 11.25
C ARG A 237 -11.73 -11.97 11.41
N GLU A 238 -10.75 -12.14 10.53
CA GLU A 238 -9.54 -11.32 10.54
C GLU A 238 -9.86 -9.86 10.19
N LEU A 239 -10.78 -9.64 9.25
CA LEU A 239 -11.29 -8.32 8.90
C LEU A 239 -11.93 -7.63 10.10
N GLU A 240 -12.87 -8.29 10.79
CA GLU A 240 -13.50 -7.75 12.00
C GLU A 240 -12.45 -7.40 13.06
N LYS A 241 -11.49 -8.31 13.31
CA LYS A 241 -10.42 -8.06 14.28
C LYS A 241 -9.57 -6.83 13.93
N LYS A 242 -9.23 -6.63 12.65
CA LYS A 242 -8.46 -5.44 12.21
C LYS A 242 -9.30 -4.18 12.24
N LEU A 243 -10.56 -4.26 11.83
CA LEU A 243 -11.49 -3.14 11.82
C LEU A 243 -11.74 -2.62 13.24
N ARG A 244 -12.02 -3.51 14.20
CA ARG A 244 -12.23 -3.16 15.62
C ARG A 244 -11.05 -2.40 16.24
N LYS A 245 -9.81 -2.69 15.84
CA LYS A 245 -8.62 -1.95 16.31
C LYS A 245 -8.61 -0.48 15.89
N MET A 246 -9.35 -0.14 14.82
CA MET A 246 -9.46 1.22 14.29
C MET A 246 -10.72 1.93 14.78
N LEU A 247 -11.66 1.21 15.39
CA LEU A 247 -12.89 1.80 15.90
C LEU A 247 -12.67 2.32 17.32
N LEU A 248 -13.35 3.40 17.64
CA LEU A 248 -13.66 3.71 19.03
C LEU A 248 -14.60 2.61 19.52
N ASP A 249 -14.29 2.02 20.67
CA ASP A 249 -15.26 1.16 21.34
C ASP A 249 -16.42 2.09 21.74
N ASP A 250 -17.65 1.74 21.33
CA ASP A 250 -18.83 2.48 21.77
C ASP A 250 -18.80 2.48 23.30
N ILE A 251 -18.61 3.67 23.87
CA ILE A 251 -18.85 3.92 25.28
C ILE A 251 -20.37 3.87 25.40
N ASP A 252 -20.89 2.72 25.85
CA ASP A 252 -22.21 2.65 26.49
C ASP A 252 -22.26 3.66 27.65
#